data_AF-A0A539DRJ8-F1
#
_entry.id   AF-A0A539DRJ8-F1
#
_cell.length_a   1.000
_cell.length_b   1.000
_cell.length_c   1.000
_cell.angle_alpha   90.00
_cell.angle_beta   90.00
_cell.angle_gamma   90.00
#
_symmetry.space_group_name_H-M   'P 1'
#
loop_
_entity.id
_entity.type
_entity.pdbx_description
1 polymer ?
#
loop_
_entity_poly.entity_id
_entity_poly.type
_entity_poly.pdbx_seq_one_letter_code
_entity_poly.pdbx_strand_id
1 'polypeptide(L)'
;MTRTRISLIVPLVLLLGAWGCEDKSSTTPPTPVESARTTESDEMAMWVLGDLEPPAALSERIGADLAAIRARFGDDHPKTVEIDFMLPWEPNRVWLKVDAALYDSVAAALPTSIDAINQRYGGTITRPLYGHGFRWVFIDFDHTINPEGLSEYYIELEGVEFACPSGYIGDWSNVYPAMDPSDRRYLFFEGAGDCPAGCTENSYWYFRMENEEVVLVGMLEYPHAGGEPAWFSEALALRRNYQHHYGRCATRP
;
A
#
# COMPACT_ATOMS: atom_id res chain seq x y z
N MET A 1 48.78 -32.74 12.68
CA MET A 1 47.32 -32.63 12.90
C MET A 1 46.60 -33.32 11.74
N THR A 2 46.24 -34.57 11.95
CA THR A 2 45.63 -35.48 10.96
C THR A 2 44.11 -35.28 10.96
N ARG A 3 43.54 -34.83 9.84
CA ARG A 3 42.09 -34.68 9.67
C ARG A 3 41.49 -35.99 9.15
N THR A 4 40.73 -36.65 10.01
CA THR A 4 39.92 -37.84 9.69
C THR A 4 38.69 -37.40 8.89
N ARG A 5 38.52 -37.95 7.67
CA ARG A 5 37.29 -37.80 6.88
C ARG A 5 36.32 -38.92 7.27
N ILE A 6 35.15 -38.55 7.78
CA ILE A 6 34.03 -39.46 8.02
C ILE A 6 33.11 -39.36 6.81
N SER A 7 33.09 -40.41 5.99
CA SER A 7 32.12 -40.56 4.91
C SER A 7 30.82 -41.10 5.48
N LEU A 8 29.78 -40.26 5.49
CA LEU A 8 28.43 -40.67 5.84
C LEU A 8 27.76 -41.29 4.60
N ILE A 9 27.48 -42.58 4.65
CA ILE A 9 26.69 -43.30 3.64
C ILE A 9 25.23 -43.20 4.10
N VAL A 10 24.41 -42.46 3.36
CA VAL A 10 22.96 -42.39 3.57
C VAL A 10 22.30 -43.49 2.74
N PRO A 11 21.51 -44.41 3.34
CA PRO A 11 20.79 -45.42 2.58
C PRO A 11 19.60 -44.77 1.86
N LEU A 12 19.57 -44.95 0.55
CA LEU A 12 18.45 -44.59 -0.32
C LEU A 12 17.30 -45.61 -0.10
N VAL A 13 16.27 -45.21 0.64
CA VAL A 13 15.05 -46.00 0.82
C VAL A 13 14.11 -45.71 -0.35
N LEU A 14 13.98 -46.68 -1.25
CA LEU A 14 12.98 -46.71 -2.32
C LEU A 14 11.62 -47.10 -1.73
N LEU A 15 10.76 -46.11 -1.50
CA LEU A 15 9.35 -46.31 -1.17
C LEU A 15 8.54 -46.44 -2.47
N LEU A 16 8.19 -47.68 -2.82
CA LEU A 16 7.18 -48.00 -3.83
C LEU A 16 5.80 -47.76 -3.21
N GLY A 17 5.27 -46.55 -3.39
CA GLY A 17 3.91 -46.17 -3.02
C GLY A 17 2.88 -46.75 -3.99
N ALA A 18 1.94 -47.53 -3.45
CA ALA A 18 0.79 -48.06 -4.16
C ALA A 18 -0.10 -46.94 -4.72
N TRP A 19 -0.47 -47.06 -5.99
CA TRP A 19 -1.49 -46.21 -6.62
C TRP A 19 -2.86 -46.64 -6.14
N GLY A 20 -3.37 -45.98 -5.11
CA GLY A 20 -4.78 -46.03 -4.75
C GLY A 20 -5.58 -45.12 -5.69
N CYS A 21 -6.65 -45.64 -6.29
CA CYS A 21 -7.65 -44.80 -6.94
C CYS A 21 -8.31 -43.93 -5.87
N GLU A 22 -7.92 -42.67 -5.81
CA GLU A 22 -8.51 -41.67 -4.93
C GLU A 22 -9.89 -41.29 -5.48
N ASP A 23 -10.93 -41.57 -4.69
CA ASP A 23 -12.30 -41.15 -4.98
C ASP A 23 -12.30 -39.64 -5.22
N LYS A 24 -12.87 -39.21 -6.35
CA LYS A 24 -13.13 -37.81 -6.67
C LYS A 24 -14.20 -37.28 -5.73
N SER A 25 -13.79 -37.00 -4.49
CA SER A 25 -14.56 -36.21 -3.54
C SER A 25 -14.85 -34.87 -4.21
N SER A 26 -16.13 -34.59 -4.40
CA SER A 26 -16.63 -33.29 -4.83
C SER A 26 -16.23 -32.25 -3.79
N THR A 27 -15.04 -31.66 -3.95
CA THR A 27 -14.65 -30.44 -3.25
C THR A 27 -15.58 -29.34 -3.74
N THR A 28 -16.63 -29.07 -2.96
CA THR A 28 -17.29 -27.78 -3.00
C THR A 28 -16.19 -26.71 -2.95
N PRO A 29 -16.14 -25.77 -3.90
CA PRO A 29 -15.15 -24.69 -3.86
C PRO A 29 -15.20 -24.07 -2.46
N PRO A 30 -14.06 -23.84 -1.80
CA PRO A 30 -14.07 -23.14 -0.52
C PRO A 30 -14.86 -21.85 -0.72
N THR A 31 -15.81 -21.59 0.19
CA THR A 31 -16.51 -20.30 0.21
C THR A 31 -15.42 -19.23 0.20
N PRO A 32 -15.47 -18.26 -0.74
CA PRO A 32 -14.51 -17.16 -0.76
C PRO A 32 -14.45 -16.61 0.65
N VAL A 33 -13.26 -16.64 1.25
CA VAL A 33 -13.04 -15.96 2.52
C VAL A 33 -13.33 -14.51 2.19
N GLU A 34 -14.41 -13.96 2.72
CA GLU A 34 -14.71 -12.54 2.60
C GLU A 34 -13.47 -11.82 3.13
N SER A 35 -12.67 -11.23 2.23
CA SER A 35 -11.45 -10.55 2.62
C SER A 35 -11.88 -9.49 3.63
N ALA A 36 -11.41 -9.62 4.87
CA ALA A 36 -11.71 -8.63 5.89
C ALA A 36 -11.36 -7.27 5.30
N ARG A 37 -12.34 -6.36 5.28
CA ARG A 37 -12.10 -5.01 4.74
C ARG A 37 -10.92 -4.42 5.49
N THR A 38 -9.91 -4.01 4.73
CA THR A 38 -8.76 -3.29 5.26
C THR A 38 -9.24 -2.05 5.99
N THR A 39 -8.69 -1.81 7.17
CA THR A 39 -9.03 -0.63 7.96
C THR A 39 -8.17 0.55 7.54
N GLU A 40 -8.63 1.78 7.82
CA GLU A 40 -7.84 3.01 7.67
C GLU A 40 -6.44 2.88 8.29
N SER A 41 -6.36 2.27 9.48
CA SER A 41 -5.10 2.06 10.18
C SER A 41 -4.17 1.04 9.51
N ASP A 42 -4.72 0.05 8.81
CA ASP A 42 -3.92 -0.92 8.05
C ASP A 42 -3.29 -0.25 6.82
N GLU A 43 -4.09 0.51 6.07
CA GLU A 43 -3.60 1.29 4.94
C GLU A 43 -2.51 2.26 5.36
N MET A 44 -2.72 2.94 6.49
CA MET A 44 -1.76 3.87 7.05
C MET A 44 -0.46 3.18 7.49
N ALA A 45 -0.55 2.03 8.16
CA ALA A 45 0.61 1.25 8.59
C ALA A 45 1.45 0.77 7.39
N MET A 46 0.76 0.31 6.34
CA MET A 46 1.38 -0.10 5.09
C MET A 46 2.10 1.07 4.39
N TRP A 47 1.49 2.24 4.35
CA TRP A 47 2.12 3.45 3.80
C TRP A 47 3.37 3.86 4.59
N VAL A 48 3.29 3.87 5.92
CA VAL A 48 4.40 4.31 6.80
C VAL A 48 5.63 3.42 6.65
N LEU A 49 5.46 2.09 6.61
CA LEU A 49 6.58 1.16 6.61
C LEU A 49 7.03 0.73 5.22
N GLY A 50 6.17 0.87 4.21
CA GLY A 50 6.47 0.38 2.85
C GLY A 50 6.45 -1.15 2.73
N ASP A 51 6.02 -1.86 3.77
CA ASP A 51 5.86 -3.31 3.76
C ASP A 51 4.74 -3.71 2.80
N LEU A 52 4.80 -4.94 2.26
CA LEU A 52 3.77 -5.47 1.36
C LEU A 52 2.41 -5.64 2.05
N GLU A 53 2.42 -5.99 3.33
CA GLU A 53 1.23 -6.22 4.15
C GLU A 53 1.27 -5.30 5.38
N PRO A 54 0.11 -4.89 5.92
CA PRO A 54 0.04 -4.00 7.07
C PRO A 54 0.57 -4.69 8.35
N PRO A 55 1.58 -4.13 9.03
CA PRO A 55 2.09 -4.73 10.26
C PRO A 55 1.11 -4.56 11.42
N ALA A 56 0.49 -5.65 11.87
CA ALA A 56 -0.63 -5.63 12.82
C ALA A 56 -0.39 -4.75 14.07
N ALA A 57 0.80 -4.83 14.67
CA ALA A 57 1.12 -4.03 15.86
C ALA A 57 1.16 -2.51 15.58
N LEU A 58 1.55 -2.11 14.37
CA LEU A 58 1.49 -0.71 13.94
C LEU A 58 0.05 -0.32 13.61
N SER A 59 -0.70 -1.15 12.89
CA SER A 59 -2.12 -0.92 12.61
C SER A 59 -2.93 -0.69 13.89
N GLU A 60 -2.81 -1.58 14.87
CA GLU A 60 -3.51 -1.46 16.17
C GLU A 60 -3.17 -0.14 16.87
N ARG A 61 -1.90 0.26 16.85
CA ARG A 61 -1.45 1.52 17.45
C ARG A 61 -2.02 2.72 16.74
N ILE A 62 -1.96 2.74 15.41
CA ILE A 62 -2.53 3.82 14.59
C ILE A 62 -4.03 3.93 14.83
N GLY A 63 -4.74 2.80 14.85
CA GLY A 63 -6.17 2.77 15.13
C GLY A 63 -6.51 3.34 16.52
N ALA A 64 -5.72 3.00 17.54
CA ALA A 64 -5.89 3.54 18.88
C ALA A 64 -5.64 5.07 18.93
N ASP A 65 -4.59 5.55 18.26
CA ASP A 65 -4.26 6.98 18.21
C ASP A 65 -5.37 7.78 17.49
N LEU A 66 -5.83 7.31 16.32
CA LEU A 66 -6.93 7.94 15.57
C LEU A 66 -8.23 7.95 16.36
N ALA A 67 -8.55 6.85 17.03
CA ALA A 67 -9.72 6.78 17.91
C ALA A 67 -9.62 7.77 19.07
N ALA A 68 -8.45 7.91 19.69
CA ALA A 68 -8.22 8.86 20.78
C ALA A 68 -8.34 10.32 20.31
N ILE A 69 -7.79 10.65 19.13
CA ILE A 69 -7.90 11.99 18.52
C ILE A 69 -9.37 12.33 18.28
N ARG A 70 -10.10 11.46 17.57
CA ARG A 70 -11.51 11.66 17.21
C ARG A 70 -12.42 11.72 18.44
N ALA A 71 -12.17 10.88 19.45
CA ALA A 71 -12.93 10.90 20.70
C ALA A 71 -12.70 12.18 21.52
N ARG A 72 -11.46 12.69 21.54
CA ARG A 72 -11.11 13.87 22.35
C ARG A 72 -11.49 15.18 21.68
N PHE A 73 -11.35 15.29 20.37
CA PHE A 73 -11.47 16.55 19.64
C PHE A 73 -12.63 16.59 18.62
N GLY A 74 -13.33 15.47 18.41
CA GLY A 74 -14.38 15.39 17.39
C GLY A 74 -15.57 16.32 17.64
N ASP A 75 -15.93 16.58 18.91
CA ASP A 75 -17.04 17.50 19.24
C ASP A 75 -16.69 18.96 18.91
N ASP A 76 -15.45 19.38 19.19
CA ASP A 76 -14.97 20.75 18.94
C ASP A 76 -14.54 20.95 17.47
N HIS A 77 -14.11 19.87 16.81
CA HIS A 77 -13.55 19.87 15.45
C HIS A 77 -14.16 18.72 14.63
N PRO A 78 -15.44 18.79 14.25
CA PRO A 78 -16.18 17.69 13.62
C PRO A 78 -15.53 17.17 12.34
N LYS A 79 -14.81 18.03 11.61
CA LYS A 79 -14.05 17.64 10.42
C LYS A 79 -12.99 16.59 10.68
N THR A 80 -12.41 16.54 11.88
CA THR A 80 -11.43 15.50 12.24
C THR A 80 -12.05 14.09 12.32
N VAL A 81 -13.37 14.00 12.44
CA VAL A 81 -14.13 12.73 12.40
C VAL A 81 -14.53 12.35 10.97
N GLU A 82 -14.65 13.34 10.07
CA GLU A 82 -15.05 13.15 8.67
C GLU A 82 -13.87 12.84 7.73
N ILE A 83 -12.64 13.18 8.14
CA ILE A 83 -11.44 12.98 7.35
C ILE A 83 -10.85 11.60 7.68
N ASP A 84 -10.74 10.77 6.65
CA ASP A 84 -10.07 9.48 6.69
C ASP A 84 -8.71 9.55 5.98
N PHE A 85 -7.80 8.66 6.35
CA PHE A 85 -6.62 8.37 5.55
C PHE A 85 -7.02 7.80 4.20
N MET A 86 -6.37 8.30 3.16
CA MET A 86 -6.42 7.73 1.82
C MET A 86 -4.99 7.43 1.38
N LEU A 87 -4.78 6.27 0.76
CA LEU A 87 -3.52 5.97 0.09
C LEU A 87 -3.34 6.82 -1.17
N PRO A 88 -2.09 7.13 -1.58
CA PRO A 88 -1.83 7.80 -2.85
C PRO A 88 -2.12 6.88 -4.06
N TRP A 89 -2.42 5.60 -3.80
CA TRP A 89 -2.64 4.53 -4.76
C TRP A 89 -3.78 3.60 -4.37
N GLU A 90 -4.31 2.89 -5.36
CA GLU A 90 -5.23 1.78 -5.21
C GLU A 90 -4.50 0.61 -4.51
N PRO A 91 -4.92 0.18 -3.31
CA PRO A 91 -4.22 -0.80 -2.47
C PRO A 91 -4.19 -2.24 -3.01
N ASN A 92 -4.47 -2.45 -4.29
CA ASN A 92 -4.65 -3.78 -4.87
C ASN A 92 -4.42 -3.80 -6.38
N ARG A 93 -3.68 -2.83 -6.92
CA ARG A 93 -3.42 -2.76 -8.37
C ARG A 93 -2.04 -2.24 -8.71
N VAL A 94 -1.39 -2.99 -9.59
CA VAL A 94 -0.15 -2.58 -10.27
C VAL A 94 -0.40 -2.53 -11.78
N TRP A 95 0.24 -1.60 -12.46
CA TRP A 95 0.27 -1.55 -13.92
C TRP A 95 1.71 -1.56 -14.42
N LEU A 96 1.92 -2.31 -15.49
CA LEU A 96 3.24 -2.57 -16.08
C LEU A 96 3.30 -2.01 -17.49
N LYS A 97 4.39 -1.32 -17.84
CA LYS A 97 4.80 -1.18 -19.24
C LYS A 97 5.66 -2.37 -19.59
N VAL A 98 5.30 -3.08 -20.65
CA VAL A 98 6.06 -4.25 -21.10
C VAL A 98 6.51 -4.10 -22.55
N ASP A 99 7.53 -4.86 -22.93
CA ASP A 99 7.97 -4.95 -24.32
C ASP A 99 6.95 -5.71 -25.18
N ALA A 100 7.25 -5.81 -26.49
CA ALA A 100 6.37 -6.51 -27.43
C ALA A 100 6.23 -8.01 -27.13
N ALA A 101 7.33 -8.68 -26.80
CA ALA A 101 7.34 -10.13 -26.65
C ALA A 101 6.55 -10.57 -25.40
N LEU A 102 6.74 -9.86 -24.28
CA LEU A 102 6.00 -10.13 -23.06
C LEU A 102 4.52 -9.78 -23.23
N TYR A 103 4.20 -8.64 -23.87
CA TYR A 103 2.80 -8.28 -24.16
C TYR A 103 2.09 -9.34 -25.00
N ASP A 104 2.71 -9.79 -26.09
CA ASP A 104 2.12 -10.78 -27.00
C ASP A 104 1.90 -12.12 -26.27
N SER A 105 2.82 -12.49 -25.37
CA SER A 105 2.69 -13.69 -24.53
C SER A 105 1.50 -13.56 -23.56
N VAL A 106 1.37 -12.43 -22.87
CA VAL A 106 0.23 -12.13 -21.99
C VAL A 106 -1.09 -12.14 -22.77
N ALA A 107 -1.13 -11.48 -23.94
CA ALA A 107 -2.33 -11.39 -24.78
C ALA A 107 -2.77 -12.76 -25.33
N ALA A 108 -1.82 -13.66 -25.58
CA ALA A 108 -2.07 -15.03 -25.99
C ALA A 108 -2.32 -16.00 -24.81
N ALA A 109 -2.36 -15.50 -23.57
CA ALA A 109 -2.47 -16.30 -22.35
C ALA A 109 -1.41 -17.42 -22.26
N LEU A 110 -0.20 -17.14 -22.75
CA LEU A 110 0.94 -18.04 -22.64
C LEU A 110 1.63 -17.84 -21.28
N PRO A 111 2.30 -18.88 -20.74
CA PRO A 111 3.08 -18.73 -19.52
C PRO A 111 4.14 -17.63 -19.63
N THR A 112 4.28 -16.81 -18.59
CA THR A 112 5.23 -15.69 -18.53
C THR A 112 6.00 -15.66 -17.21
N SER A 113 7.02 -14.80 -17.14
CA SER A 113 7.76 -14.52 -15.90
C SER A 113 6.90 -13.82 -14.83
N ILE A 114 5.82 -13.13 -15.23
CA ILE A 114 4.87 -12.45 -14.35
C ILE A 114 4.08 -13.47 -13.51
N ASP A 115 3.80 -14.65 -14.07
CA ASP A 115 2.93 -15.66 -13.46
C ASP A 115 3.43 -16.14 -12.10
N ALA A 116 4.75 -16.20 -11.89
CA ALA A 116 5.33 -16.62 -10.62
C ALA A 116 5.04 -15.61 -9.49
N ILE A 117 5.11 -14.30 -9.79
CA ILE A 117 4.77 -13.24 -8.83
C ILE A 117 3.26 -13.24 -8.59
N ASN A 118 2.46 -13.33 -9.65
CA ASN A 118 1.00 -13.39 -9.57
C ASN A 118 0.52 -14.58 -8.74
N GLN A 119 1.08 -15.77 -8.97
CA GLN A 119 0.75 -16.96 -8.19
C GLN A 119 1.10 -16.79 -6.72
N ARG A 120 2.24 -16.15 -6.41
CA ARG A 120 2.69 -15.94 -5.03
C ARG A 120 1.79 -14.98 -4.26
N TYR A 121 1.34 -13.92 -4.89
CA TYR A 121 0.61 -12.83 -4.24
C TYR A 121 -0.86 -12.74 -4.65
N GLY A 122 -1.43 -13.74 -5.33
CA GLY A 122 -2.84 -13.71 -5.74
C GLY A 122 -3.17 -12.69 -6.84
N GLY A 123 -2.20 -12.31 -7.66
CA GLY A 123 -2.39 -11.36 -8.76
C GLY A 123 -3.13 -11.98 -9.96
N THR A 124 -4.04 -11.22 -10.55
CA THR A 124 -4.76 -11.57 -11.78
C THR A 124 -4.55 -10.51 -12.84
N ILE A 125 -4.17 -10.91 -14.04
CA ILE A 125 -4.10 -10.00 -15.19
C ILE A 125 -5.53 -9.69 -15.65
N THR A 126 -5.97 -8.44 -15.50
CA THR A 126 -7.36 -8.05 -15.82
C THR A 126 -7.50 -7.31 -17.14
N ARG A 127 -6.43 -6.65 -17.62
CA ARG A 127 -6.47 -5.97 -18.91
C ARG A 127 -5.09 -5.80 -19.54
N PRO A 128 -4.78 -6.52 -20.63
CA PRO A 128 -3.79 -6.03 -21.58
C PRO A 128 -4.42 -4.87 -22.37
N LEU A 129 -3.78 -3.72 -22.34
CA LEU A 129 -4.18 -2.55 -23.10
C LEU A 129 -3.10 -2.19 -24.10
N TYR A 130 -3.48 -2.16 -25.38
CA TYR A 130 -2.73 -1.46 -26.40
C TYR A 130 -3.35 -0.08 -26.64
N GLY A 131 -2.66 0.97 -26.21
CA GLY A 131 -3.13 2.35 -26.34
C GLY A 131 -1.98 3.28 -26.63
N HIS A 132 -2.10 4.12 -27.66
CA HIS A 132 -1.08 5.12 -28.04
C HIS A 132 0.34 4.55 -28.24
N GLY A 133 0.45 3.30 -28.69
CA GLY A 133 1.74 2.61 -28.89
C GLY A 133 2.36 2.05 -27.61
N PHE A 134 1.67 2.16 -26.47
CA PHE A 134 2.07 1.56 -25.22
C PHE A 134 1.41 0.19 -25.03
N ARG A 135 2.15 -0.69 -24.36
CA ARG A 135 1.78 -2.06 -24.03
C ARG A 135 1.63 -2.15 -22.52
N TRP A 136 0.43 -1.85 -22.05
CA TRP A 136 0.11 -1.84 -20.63
C TRP A 136 -0.47 -3.18 -20.21
N VAL A 137 -0.02 -3.70 -19.07
CA VAL A 137 -0.59 -4.87 -18.41
C VAL A 137 -1.02 -4.46 -17.01
N PHE A 138 -2.31 -4.63 -16.69
CA PHE A 138 -2.85 -4.36 -15.36
C PHE A 138 -2.99 -5.66 -14.58
N ILE A 139 -2.57 -5.63 -13.32
CA ILE A 139 -2.62 -6.75 -12.39
C ILE A 139 -3.44 -6.30 -11.17
N ASP A 140 -4.56 -6.98 -10.95
CA ASP A 140 -5.43 -6.78 -9.78
C ASP A 140 -5.17 -7.87 -8.74
N PHE A 141 -5.24 -7.49 -7.46
CA PHE A 141 -5.12 -8.37 -6.31
C PHE A 141 -6.47 -8.43 -5.58
N ASP A 142 -6.79 -9.61 -5.03
CA ASP A 142 -8.06 -9.86 -4.32
C ASP A 142 -8.03 -9.41 -2.85
N HIS A 143 -6.90 -8.89 -2.39
CA HIS A 143 -6.67 -8.35 -1.06
C HIS A 143 -5.82 -7.07 -1.13
N THR A 144 -5.75 -6.35 -0.02
CA THR A 144 -4.86 -5.20 0.10
C THR A 144 -3.40 -5.65 0.18
N ILE A 145 -2.58 -5.10 -0.71
CA ILE A 145 -1.14 -5.27 -0.77
C ILE A 145 -0.51 -3.93 -1.14
N ASN A 146 0.73 -3.66 -0.73
CA ASN A 146 1.40 -2.43 -1.11
C ASN A 146 1.89 -2.50 -2.58
N PRO A 147 1.22 -1.80 -3.53
CA PRO A 147 1.62 -1.86 -4.92
C PRO A 147 2.96 -1.14 -5.20
N GLU A 148 3.39 -0.20 -4.37
CA GLU A 148 4.71 0.45 -4.51
C GLU A 148 5.80 -0.59 -4.26
N GLY A 149 5.76 -1.26 -3.09
CA GLY A 149 6.69 -2.34 -2.77
C GLY A 149 6.60 -3.51 -3.75
N LEU A 150 5.42 -3.82 -4.28
CA LEU A 150 5.24 -4.89 -5.25
C LEU A 150 5.81 -4.56 -6.64
N SER A 151 5.80 -3.28 -7.02
CA SER A 151 6.36 -2.82 -8.31
C SER A 151 7.85 -3.13 -8.43
N GLU A 152 8.59 -3.10 -7.31
CA GLU A 152 10.00 -3.48 -7.24
C GLU A 152 10.25 -4.96 -7.60
N TYR A 153 9.27 -5.85 -7.39
CA TYR A 153 9.42 -7.24 -7.83
C TYR A 153 9.17 -7.39 -9.33
N TYR A 154 8.20 -6.64 -9.88
CA TYR A 154 7.87 -6.73 -11.30
C TYR A 154 8.93 -6.11 -12.20
N ILE A 155 9.58 -5.02 -11.79
CA ILE A 155 10.59 -4.34 -12.63
C ILE A 155 11.82 -5.21 -12.91
N GLU A 156 12.09 -6.19 -12.05
CA GLU A 156 13.19 -7.15 -12.20
C GLU A 156 12.93 -8.18 -13.32
N LEU A 157 11.68 -8.35 -13.75
CA LEU A 157 11.33 -9.33 -14.77
C LEU A 157 11.75 -8.92 -16.18
N GLU A 158 12.30 -9.87 -16.94
CA GLU A 158 12.57 -9.67 -18.38
C GLU A 158 11.30 -9.23 -19.11
N GLY A 159 11.43 -8.20 -19.94
CA GLY A 159 10.34 -7.60 -20.70
C GLY A 159 9.51 -6.57 -19.95
N VAL A 160 9.74 -6.33 -18.66
CA VAL A 160 9.11 -5.21 -17.91
C VAL A 160 10.01 -3.98 -18.02
N GLU A 161 9.48 -2.91 -18.60
CA GLU A 161 10.18 -1.62 -18.74
C GLU A 161 9.89 -0.68 -17.56
N PHE A 162 8.71 -0.81 -16.96
CA PHE A 162 8.17 0.08 -15.95
C PHE A 162 7.12 -0.65 -15.13
N ALA A 163 7.11 -0.45 -13.80
CA ALA A 163 6.08 -0.99 -12.92
C ALA A 163 5.64 0.09 -11.92
N CYS A 164 4.35 0.26 -11.75
CA CYS A 164 3.81 1.31 -10.89
C CYS A 164 2.57 0.88 -10.14
N PRO A 165 2.33 1.50 -8.98
CA PRO A 165 1.01 1.49 -8.39
C PRO A 165 0.00 2.26 -9.25
N SER A 166 -1.24 1.81 -9.28
CA SER A 166 -2.34 2.63 -9.83
C SER A 166 -2.68 3.73 -8.84
N GLY A 167 -2.59 4.98 -9.26
CA GLY A 167 -2.74 6.16 -8.40
C GLY A 167 -4.10 6.82 -8.48
N TYR A 168 -4.51 7.49 -7.40
CA TYR A 168 -5.56 8.51 -7.46
C TYR A 168 -4.96 9.85 -7.88
N ILE A 169 -5.72 10.65 -8.63
CA ILE A 169 -5.34 12.02 -8.99
C ILE A 169 -6.04 12.99 -8.05
N GLY A 170 -5.30 13.96 -7.53
CA GLY A 170 -5.82 14.98 -6.61
C GLY A 170 -5.22 14.84 -5.21
N ASP A 171 -5.38 15.88 -4.40
CA ASP A 171 -4.78 15.96 -3.07
C ASP A 171 -5.74 15.51 -1.96
N TRP A 172 -7.06 15.72 -2.16
CA TRP A 172 -8.19 15.30 -1.32
C TRP A 172 -8.05 15.62 0.18
N SER A 173 -9.14 15.57 0.94
CA SER A 173 -9.01 15.60 2.40
C SER A 173 -8.33 14.30 2.86
N ASN A 174 -7.37 14.40 3.78
CA ASN A 174 -6.55 13.25 4.17
C ASN A 174 -5.94 13.43 5.57
N VAL A 175 -5.44 12.32 6.14
CA VAL A 175 -4.65 12.30 7.37
C VAL A 175 -3.21 11.95 7.02
N TYR A 176 -2.27 12.85 7.23
CA TYR A 176 -0.85 12.56 6.96
C TYR A 176 -0.15 12.15 8.27
N PRO A 177 0.31 10.90 8.41
CA PRO A 177 1.02 10.47 9.60
C PRO A 177 2.55 10.66 9.48
N ALA A 178 3.20 10.77 10.63
CA ALA A 178 4.62 10.44 10.77
C ALA A 178 4.78 9.61 12.05
N MET A 179 5.35 8.41 11.89
CA MET A 179 5.50 7.44 12.99
C MET A 179 6.97 7.25 13.32
N ASP A 180 7.35 7.70 14.51
CA ASP A 180 8.55 7.26 15.21
C ASP A 180 8.12 6.57 16.52
N PRO A 181 8.86 5.57 17.04
CA PRO A 181 8.54 4.93 18.31
C PRO A 181 8.30 5.89 19.47
N SER A 182 8.93 7.07 19.44
CA SER A 182 8.85 8.10 20.48
C SER A 182 8.11 9.37 20.06
N ASP A 183 7.79 9.54 18.78
CA ASP A 183 7.19 10.76 18.23
C ASP A 183 6.20 10.41 17.11
N ARG A 184 4.93 10.29 17.49
CA ARG A 184 3.82 10.00 16.56
C ARG A 184 3.03 11.26 16.31
N ARG A 185 2.84 11.60 15.04
CA ARG A 185 2.33 12.90 14.61
C ARG A 185 1.31 12.70 13.50
N TYR A 186 0.25 13.51 13.51
CA TYR A 186 -0.85 13.42 12.55
C TYR A 186 -1.23 14.82 12.08
N LEU A 187 -1.25 15.03 10.77
CA LEU A 187 -1.83 16.22 10.17
C LEU A 187 -3.15 15.84 9.50
N PHE A 188 -4.26 16.29 10.07
CA PHE A 188 -5.55 16.24 9.40
C PHE A 188 -5.65 17.45 8.48
N PHE A 189 -6.05 17.18 7.25
CA PHE A 189 -6.18 18.18 6.19
C PHE A 189 -7.54 18.07 5.55
N GLU A 190 -8.27 19.19 5.53
CA GLU A 190 -9.46 19.35 4.72
C GLU A 190 -9.14 20.28 3.55
N GLY A 191 -9.26 19.77 2.33
CA GLY A 191 -9.25 20.59 1.12
C GLY A 191 -10.68 20.92 0.70
N ALA A 192 -10.99 22.19 0.48
CA ALA A 192 -12.32 22.68 0.13
C ALA A 192 -12.28 23.78 -0.96
N GLY A 193 -13.47 24.23 -1.35
CA GLY A 193 -13.67 25.33 -2.28
C GLY A 193 -14.13 24.91 -3.68
N ASP A 194 -13.93 25.81 -4.65
CA ASP A 194 -14.49 25.75 -6.01
C ASP A 194 -13.60 25.00 -7.03
N CYS A 195 -12.39 24.62 -6.64
CA CYS A 195 -11.52 23.78 -7.44
C CYS A 195 -11.82 22.30 -7.15
N PRO A 196 -11.95 21.42 -8.17
CA PRO A 196 -12.18 19.98 -7.96
C PRO A 196 -11.14 19.28 -7.07
N ALA A 197 -9.96 19.90 -6.87
CA ALA A 197 -8.89 19.40 -6.02
C ALA A 197 -8.84 20.04 -4.62
N GLY A 198 -9.78 20.92 -4.26
CA GLY A 198 -9.86 21.54 -2.93
C GLY A 198 -8.82 22.65 -2.67
N CYS A 199 -8.46 23.43 -3.69
CA CYS A 199 -7.28 24.29 -3.64
C CYS A 199 -7.46 25.66 -2.94
N THR A 200 -8.69 26.13 -2.75
CA THR A 200 -8.93 27.55 -2.37
C THR A 200 -9.15 27.75 -0.88
N GLU A 201 -9.68 26.74 -0.19
CA GLU A 201 -9.91 26.75 1.26
C GLU A 201 -9.27 25.50 1.85
N ASN A 202 -8.47 25.67 2.91
CA ASN A 202 -7.76 24.56 3.53
C ASN A 202 -7.81 24.67 5.04
N SER A 203 -8.19 23.59 5.71
CA SER A 203 -8.17 23.51 7.16
C SER A 203 -7.17 22.45 7.62
N TYR A 204 -6.36 22.78 8.61
CA TYR A 204 -5.31 21.93 9.13
C TYR A 204 -5.48 21.77 10.64
N TRP A 205 -5.40 20.52 11.11
CA TRP A 205 -5.31 20.20 12.53
C TRP A 205 -4.10 19.31 12.75
N TYR A 206 -3.17 19.78 13.58
CA TYR A 206 -1.91 19.09 13.81
C TYR A 206 -1.83 18.51 15.22
N PHE A 207 -1.76 17.18 15.30
CA PHE A 207 -1.73 16.43 16.54
C PHE A 207 -0.38 15.74 16.75
N ARG A 208 -0.02 15.56 18.01
CA ARG A 208 1.10 14.73 18.45
C ARG A 208 0.66 13.81 19.58
N MET A 209 1.27 12.65 19.65
CA MET A 209 1.14 11.74 20.79
C MET A 209 2.30 12.00 21.74
N GLU A 210 2.00 12.51 22.94
CA GLU A 210 2.98 12.74 24.00
C GLU A 210 2.64 11.84 25.19
N ASN A 211 3.51 10.87 25.50
CA ASN A 211 3.27 9.88 26.57
C ASN A 211 1.91 9.15 26.44
N GLU A 212 1.54 8.75 25.22
CA GLU A 212 0.24 8.12 24.90
C GLU A 212 -0.99 9.05 25.08
N GLU A 213 -0.79 10.35 25.29
CA GLU A 213 -1.85 11.35 25.27
C GLU A 213 -1.85 12.15 23.96
N VAL A 214 -3.04 12.46 23.46
CA VAL A 214 -3.21 13.31 22.28
C VAL A 214 -3.06 14.78 22.66
N VAL A 215 -2.14 15.48 21.99
CA VAL A 215 -1.93 16.93 22.10
C VAL A 215 -2.26 17.59 20.77
N LEU A 216 -3.19 18.55 20.79
CA LEU A 216 -3.42 19.45 19.65
C LEU A 216 -2.34 20.54 19.69
N VAL A 217 -1.41 20.49 18.72
CA VAL A 217 -0.32 21.47 18.59
C VAL A 217 -0.84 22.79 18.02
N GLY A 218 -1.76 22.71 17.06
CA GLY A 218 -2.38 23.89 16.51
C GLY A 218 -3.32 23.61 15.35
N MET A 219 -4.02 24.67 14.96
CA MET A 219 -4.96 24.69 13.85
C MET A 219 -4.68 25.87 12.93
N LEU A 220 -4.94 25.70 11.64
CA LEU A 220 -4.80 26.76 10.65
C LEU A 220 -5.87 26.62 9.57
N GLU A 221 -6.56 27.72 9.26
CA GLU A 221 -7.54 27.81 8.19
C GLU A 221 -7.05 28.82 7.15
N TYR A 222 -7.07 28.43 5.87
CA TYR A 222 -6.74 29.30 4.75
C TYR A 222 -8.00 29.78 4.02
N PRO A 223 -8.02 31.05 3.58
CA PRO A 223 -6.91 32.02 3.66
C PRO A 223 -6.68 32.58 5.08
N HIS A 224 -5.43 32.55 5.56
CA HIS A 224 -5.05 33.03 6.89
C HIS A 224 -4.37 34.41 6.82
N ALA A 225 -4.85 35.38 7.59
CA ALA A 225 -4.30 36.75 7.60
C ALA A 225 -3.08 36.94 8.54
N GLY A 226 -2.83 36.00 9.47
CA GLY A 226 -1.88 36.16 10.58
C GLY A 226 -0.45 35.67 10.35
N GLY A 227 -0.09 35.27 9.13
CA GLY A 227 1.17 34.55 8.87
C GLY A 227 1.13 33.11 9.38
N GLU A 228 2.10 32.30 8.97
CA GLU A 228 2.13 30.87 9.32
C GLU A 228 2.63 30.67 10.76
N PRO A 229 1.93 29.87 11.60
CA PRO A 229 2.40 29.55 12.93
C PRO A 229 3.64 28.66 12.87
N ALA A 230 4.47 28.70 13.92
CA ALA A 230 5.79 28.03 13.92
C ALA A 230 5.72 26.50 13.65
N TRP A 231 4.66 25.84 14.10
CA TRP A 231 4.44 24.40 13.91
C TRP A 231 4.08 24.02 12.47
N PHE A 232 3.62 24.97 11.64
CA PHE A 232 3.03 24.65 10.34
C PHE A 232 4.02 24.09 9.33
N SER A 233 5.27 24.57 9.37
CA SER A 233 6.32 24.08 8.48
C SER A 233 6.64 22.58 8.68
N GLU A 234 6.59 22.13 9.93
CA GLU A 234 6.74 20.73 10.34
C GLU A 234 5.52 19.92 9.90
N ALA A 235 4.30 20.38 10.20
CA ALA A 235 3.08 19.73 9.78
C ALA A 235 3.03 19.52 8.26
N LEU A 236 3.32 20.56 7.48
CA LEU A 236 3.36 20.47 6.01
C LEU A 236 4.43 19.50 5.50
N ALA A 237 5.46 19.18 6.29
CA ALA A 237 6.44 18.17 5.89
C ALA A 237 5.81 16.77 5.82
N LEU A 238 4.79 16.47 6.63
CA LEU A 238 4.06 15.19 6.57
C LEU A 238 3.31 15.06 5.25
N ARG A 239 2.58 16.12 4.85
CA ARG A 239 1.89 16.17 3.55
C ARG A 239 2.86 16.09 2.38
N ARG A 240 3.99 16.81 2.42
CA ARG A 240 5.02 16.73 1.37
C ARG A 240 5.65 15.35 1.27
N ASN A 241 5.89 14.68 2.41
CA ASN A 241 6.39 13.32 2.41
C ASN A 241 5.41 12.39 1.71
N TYR A 242 4.13 12.43 2.10
CA TYR A 242 3.06 11.71 1.42
C TYR A 242 3.01 12.01 -0.08
N GLN A 243 3.10 13.28 -0.47
CA GLN A 243 3.08 13.66 -1.88
C GLN A 243 4.27 13.14 -2.68
N HIS A 244 5.42 12.91 -2.03
CA HIS A 244 6.61 12.39 -2.68
C HIS A 244 6.48 10.91 -3.11
N HIS A 245 5.50 10.20 -2.57
CA HIS A 245 5.18 8.83 -2.95
C HIS A 245 4.11 8.75 -4.05
N TYR A 246 3.45 9.86 -4.43
CA TYR A 246 2.51 9.83 -5.55
C TYR A 246 3.17 9.36 -6.85
N GLY A 247 2.70 8.22 -7.36
CA GLY A 247 3.13 7.72 -8.66
C GLY A 247 4.61 7.37 -8.74
N ARG A 248 5.22 7.00 -7.61
CA ARG A 248 6.55 6.39 -7.65
C ARG A 248 6.46 5.07 -8.40
N CYS A 249 7.27 5.00 -9.44
CA CYS A 249 7.32 3.86 -10.32
C CYS A 249 8.72 3.27 -10.27
N ALA A 250 8.78 1.97 -10.20
CA ALA A 250 10.02 1.24 -10.34
C ALA A 250 10.43 1.28 -11.81
N THR A 251 11.65 1.77 -12.06
CA THR A 251 12.24 1.87 -13.40
C THR A 251 13.54 1.11 -13.43
N ARG A 252 13.81 0.38 -14.50
CA ARG A 252 15.14 -0.20 -14.70
C ARG A 252 16.19 0.92 -14.84
N PRO A 253 17.36 0.79 -14.20
CA PRO A 253 18.46 1.75 -14.33
C PRO A 253 19.03 1.80 -15.76
#